data_AF-A0A8S0Q8A1-F1
#
_entry.id   AF-A0A8S0Q8A1-F1
#
_cell.length_a   1.000
_cell.length_b   1.000
_cell.length_c   1.000
_cell.angle_alpha   90.00
_cell.angle_beta   90.00
_cell.angle_gamma   90.00
#
_symmetry.space_group_name_H-M   'P 1'
#
loop_
_entity.id
_entity.type
_entity.pdbx_description
1 polymer ?
#
loop_
_entity_poly.entity_id
_entity_poly.type
_entity_poly.pdbx_seq_one_letter_code
_entity_poly.pdbx_strand_id
1 'polypeptide(L)'
;MRNCVAAVIVVELFKHPHLLLLQVNNSIFKLPGGRLRPGESDIDCLKRKLSSKLSAGENGRGPEWEVGECLGMWWKPDFETLQYPYLPPNITRPKECTKLFLVKLPPSRRFIVPKNFKLLAVPLCEIHDNHKAYGPIVSGVPQLLSKFSFNVVES
;
A
#
# COMPACT_ATOMS: atom_id res chain seq x y z
N MET A 1 3.27 20.33 -4.22
CA MET A 1 2.58 19.03 -4.25
C MET A 1 3.19 18.11 -3.21
N ARG A 2 2.38 17.38 -2.45
CA ARG A 2 2.83 16.34 -1.53
C ARG A 2 2.96 15.03 -2.30
N ASN A 3 4.10 14.35 -2.17
CA ASN A 3 4.30 13.01 -2.73
C ASN A 3 4.20 11.97 -1.62
N CYS A 4 3.42 10.94 -1.88
CA CYS A 4 3.20 9.80 -1.01
C CYS A 4 3.45 8.51 -1.78
N VAL A 5 3.96 7.50 -1.07
CA VAL A 5 4.11 6.14 -1.58
C VAL A 5 3.35 5.18 -0.67
N ALA A 6 2.78 4.13 -1.26
CA ALA A 6 2.12 3.05 -0.53
C ALA A 6 2.49 1.68 -1.13
N ALA A 7 2.58 0.69 -0.25
CA ALA A 7 2.92 -0.68 -0.59
C ALA A 7 1.66 -1.51 -0.79
N VAL A 8 1.63 -2.25 -1.89
CA VAL A 8 0.71 -3.35 -2.13
C VAL A 8 1.48 -4.62 -1.79
N ILE A 9 1.11 -5.25 -0.68
CA ILE A 9 1.72 -6.50 -0.20
C ILE A 9 0.64 -7.57 -0.20
N VAL A 10 0.83 -8.61 -0.99
CA VAL A 10 -0.09 -9.73 -1.10
C VAL A 10 0.47 -10.94 -0.38
N VAL A 11 -0.36 -11.61 0.39
CA VAL A 11 -0.08 -12.91 1.00
C VAL A 11 -1.13 -13.92 0.54
N GLU A 12 -0.84 -15.19 0.73
CA GLU A 12 -1.79 -16.26 0.50
C GLU A 12 -2.38 -16.72 1.83
N LEU A 13 -3.71 -16.82 1.91
CA LEU A 13 -4.41 -17.55 2.96
C LEU A 13 -5.52 -18.36 2.28
N PHE A 14 -5.69 -19.63 2.69
CA PHE A 14 -6.71 -20.53 2.13
C PHE A 14 -6.69 -20.63 0.60
N LYS A 15 -5.49 -20.64 -0.01
CA LYS A 15 -5.31 -20.65 -1.48
C LYS A 15 -5.89 -19.44 -2.22
N HIS A 16 -6.09 -18.32 -1.52
CA HIS A 16 -6.59 -17.08 -2.09
C HIS A 16 -5.66 -15.88 -1.79
N PRO A 17 -5.52 -14.93 -2.72
CA PRO A 17 -4.73 -13.74 -2.50
C PRO A 17 -5.43 -12.79 -1.52
N HIS A 18 -4.69 -12.36 -0.51
CA HIS A 18 -5.11 -11.39 0.50
C HIS A 18 -4.18 -10.19 0.50
N LEU A 19 -4.74 -9.00 0.54
CA LEU A 19 -4.00 -7.75 0.67
C LEU A 19 -3.74 -7.45 2.14
N LEU A 20 -2.49 -7.14 2.48
CA LEU A 20 -2.15 -6.65 3.81
C LEU A 20 -2.54 -5.19 3.98
N LEU A 21 -3.40 -4.91 4.97
CA LEU A 21 -3.92 -3.59 5.27
C LEU A 21 -3.67 -3.22 6.74
N LEU A 22 -3.39 -1.94 6.98
CA LEU A 22 -3.35 -1.34 8.30
C LEU A 22 -4.73 -0.78 8.65
N GLN A 23 -5.34 -1.27 9.73
CA GLN A 23 -6.57 -0.73 10.28
C GLN A 23 -6.26 0.28 11.40
N VAL A 24 -6.91 1.44 11.35
CA VAL A 24 -6.83 2.53 12.34
C VAL A 24 -8.21 2.76 12.94
N ASN A 25 -8.28 2.96 14.25
CA ASN A 25 -9.53 3.27 14.97
C ASN A 25 -10.68 2.28 14.65
N ASN A 26 -10.36 1.02 14.35
CA ASN A 26 -11.30 -0.05 13.97
C ASN A 26 -12.18 0.21 12.74
N SER A 27 -11.98 1.30 11.98
CA SER A 27 -12.87 1.64 10.86
C SER A 27 -12.15 2.14 9.60
N ILE A 28 -10.87 2.53 9.71
CA ILE A 28 -10.14 3.10 8.59
C ILE A 28 -9.06 2.12 8.13
N PHE A 29 -9.15 1.68 6.89
CA PHE A 29 -8.17 0.79 6.27
C PHE A 29 -7.20 1.58 5.39
N LYS A 30 -5.90 1.29 5.49
CA LYS A 30 -4.84 1.98 4.75
C LYS A 30 -3.78 1.00 4.29
N LEU A 31 -3.21 1.27 3.12
CA LEU A 31 -1.97 0.63 2.70
C LEU A 31 -0.80 1.14 3.58
N PRO A 32 0.17 0.27 3.92
CA PRO A 32 1.43 0.70 4.52
C PRO A 32 2.17 1.68 3.60
N GLY A 33 2.73 2.75 4.15
CA GLY A 33 3.38 3.77 3.34
C GLY A 33 3.44 5.14 4.01
N GLY A 34 3.68 6.18 3.23
CA GLY A 34 3.58 7.56 3.68
C GLY A 34 4.30 8.56 2.79
N ARG A 35 4.46 9.77 3.34
CA ARG A 35 5.02 10.93 2.64
C ARG A 35 6.54 10.84 2.47
N LEU A 36 7.00 11.25 1.28
CA LEU A 36 8.40 11.48 0.93
C LEU A 36 9.00 12.69 1.68
N ARG A 37 10.30 12.60 1.97
CA ARG A 37 11.13 13.75 2.36
C ARG A 37 11.63 14.50 1.12
N PRO A 38 12.00 15.79 1.24
CA PRO A 38 12.64 16.51 0.14
C PRO A 38 13.89 15.76 -0.34
N GLY A 39 14.01 15.57 -1.66
CA GLY A 39 15.16 14.87 -2.29
C GLY A 39 15.18 13.35 -2.16
N GLU A 40 14.21 12.75 -1.46
CA GLU A 40 14.14 11.29 -1.27
C GLU A 40 13.47 10.60 -2.46
N SER A 41 13.99 9.43 -2.87
CA SER A 41 13.37 8.61 -3.90
C SER A 41 12.09 7.93 -3.41
N ASP A 42 11.19 7.57 -4.33
CA ASP A 42 9.97 6.84 -4.00
C ASP A 42 10.27 5.50 -3.29
N ILE A 43 11.27 4.78 -3.79
CA ILE A 43 11.70 3.47 -3.29
C ILE A 43 12.28 3.61 -1.87
N ASP A 44 13.22 4.53 -1.66
CA ASP A 44 13.86 4.72 -0.35
C ASP A 44 12.84 5.18 0.69
N CYS A 45 11.93 6.07 0.29
CA CYS A 45 10.81 6.47 1.13
C CYS A 45 9.97 5.25 1.53
N LEU A 46 9.59 4.39 0.58
CA LEU A 46 8.75 3.26 0.88
C LEU A 46 9.47 2.26 1.81
N LYS A 47 10.71 1.89 1.52
CA LYS A 47 11.54 1.03 2.38
C LYS A 47 11.64 1.58 3.81
N ARG A 48 11.91 2.89 3.95
CA ARG A 48 11.96 3.57 5.26
C ARG A 48 10.60 3.53 5.98
N LYS A 49 9.50 3.80 5.28
CA LYS A 49 8.14 3.79 5.87
C LYS A 49 7.73 2.39 6.32
N LEU A 50 8.03 1.36 5.53
CA LEU A 50 7.76 -0.03 5.91
C LEU A 50 8.60 -0.44 7.11
N SER A 51 9.91 -0.17 7.09
CA SER A 51 10.80 -0.48 8.22
C SER A 51 10.33 0.20 9.51
N SER A 52 9.93 1.47 9.44
CA SER A 52 9.44 2.23 10.59
C SER A 52 8.10 1.75 11.13
N LYS A 53 7.22 1.18 10.29
CA LYS A 53 5.84 0.80 10.69
C LYS A 53 5.62 -0.69 10.89
N LEU A 54 6.47 -1.53 10.31
CA LEU A 54 6.29 -2.98 10.26
C LEU A 54 7.51 -3.76 10.73
N SER A 55 8.62 -3.09 11.05
CA SER A 55 9.87 -3.72 11.52
C SER A 55 10.48 -3.01 12.74
N ALA A 56 9.73 -2.11 13.39
CA ALA A 56 10.24 -1.31 14.50
C ALA A 56 10.66 -2.20 15.68
N GLY A 57 11.92 -2.17 16.08
CA GLY A 57 12.45 -2.94 17.21
C GLY A 57 13.40 -4.07 16.81
N GLU A 58 13.53 -4.40 15.52
CA GLU A 58 14.68 -5.17 15.06
C GLU A 58 15.85 -4.19 14.89
N ASN A 59 17.03 -4.51 15.46
CA ASN A 59 18.28 -3.76 15.29
C ASN A 59 18.79 -3.84 13.83
N GLY A 60 17.94 -3.58 12.83
CA GLY A 60 18.23 -3.76 11.41
C GLY A 60 18.38 -5.21 10.96
N ARG A 61 17.83 -6.19 11.70
CA ARG A 61 18.07 -7.63 11.44
C ARG A 61 17.08 -8.32 10.49
N GLY A 62 16.06 -7.63 10.01
CA GLY A 62 15.12 -8.18 9.04
C GLY A 62 15.66 -8.15 7.61
N PRO A 63 15.20 -9.06 6.72
CA PRO A 63 15.53 -9.00 5.30
C PRO A 63 15.07 -7.67 4.70
N GLU A 64 15.83 -7.13 3.75
CA GLU A 64 15.51 -5.87 3.08
C GLU A 64 14.15 -5.93 2.36
N TRP A 65 13.46 -4.80 2.29
CA TRP A 65 12.20 -4.69 1.54
C TRP A 65 12.48 -4.68 0.03
N GLU A 66 11.99 -5.69 -0.69
CA GLU A 66 12.03 -5.72 -2.16
C GLU A 66 10.85 -4.92 -2.73
N VAL A 67 11.10 -3.67 -3.10
CA VAL A 67 10.13 -2.83 -3.80
C VAL A 67 10.22 -3.11 -5.30
N GLY A 68 9.12 -3.59 -5.87
CA GLY A 68 8.99 -3.89 -7.29
C GLY A 68 8.42 -2.71 -8.09
N GLU A 69 7.65 -3.02 -9.13
CA GLU A 69 7.11 -2.02 -10.05
C GLU A 69 6.04 -1.10 -9.43
N CYS A 70 5.90 0.09 -10.02
CA CYS A 70 4.79 0.99 -9.73
C CYS A 70 3.51 0.47 -10.39
N LEU A 71 2.48 0.23 -9.59
CA LEU A 71 1.20 -0.29 -10.03
C LEU A 71 0.25 0.80 -10.54
N GLY A 72 0.30 1.99 -9.94
CA GLY A 72 -0.59 3.09 -10.31
C GLY A 72 -0.41 4.32 -9.45
N MET A 73 -1.09 5.40 -9.84
CA MET A 73 -0.97 6.72 -9.22
C MET A 73 -2.34 7.36 -9.00
N TRP A 74 -2.52 7.96 -7.82
CA TRP A 74 -3.73 8.67 -7.44
C TRP A 74 -3.42 10.13 -7.12
N TRP A 75 -4.26 11.03 -7.60
CA TRP A 75 -4.07 12.47 -7.54
C TRP A 75 -5.19 13.12 -6.75
N LYS A 76 -4.80 13.98 -5.82
CA LYS A 76 -5.72 14.87 -5.10
C LYS A 76 -5.58 16.29 -5.64
N PRO A 77 -6.55 16.82 -6.41
CA PRO A 77 -6.42 18.12 -7.05
C PRO A 77 -6.50 19.28 -6.05
N ASP A 78 -7.32 19.17 -5.00
CA ASP A 78 -7.45 20.15 -3.91
C ASP A 78 -7.44 19.46 -2.52
N PHE A 79 -7.93 20.11 -1.46
CA PHE A 79 -7.92 19.57 -0.09
C PHE A 79 -9.21 18.83 0.29
N GLU A 80 -10.28 18.99 -0.47
CA GLU A 80 -11.63 18.51 -0.17
C GLU A 80 -12.06 17.35 -1.08
N THR A 81 -11.50 17.28 -2.29
CA THR A 81 -11.84 16.26 -3.29
C THR A 81 -11.34 14.86 -2.95
N LEU A 82 -12.11 13.86 -3.42
CA LEU A 82 -11.67 12.47 -3.50
C LEU A 82 -10.49 12.34 -4.47
N GLN A 83 -9.70 11.29 -4.30
CA GLN A 83 -8.54 11.02 -5.14
C GLN A 83 -8.95 10.37 -6.46
N TYR A 84 -8.32 10.77 -7.56
CA TYR A 84 -8.58 10.25 -8.90
C TYR A 84 -7.39 9.42 -9.40
N PRO A 85 -7.61 8.30 -10.13
CA PRO A 85 -6.54 7.51 -10.74
C PRO A 85 -5.92 8.17 -12.00
N TYR A 86 -6.20 9.45 -12.20
CA TYR A 86 -5.67 10.30 -13.27
C TYR A 86 -5.59 11.74 -12.74
N LEU A 87 -4.82 12.60 -13.40
CA LEU A 87 -4.84 14.03 -13.12
C LEU A 87 -6.02 14.67 -13.86
N PRO A 88 -7.02 15.26 -13.16
CA PRO A 88 -8.17 15.84 -13.85
C PRO A 88 -7.77 16.99 -14.79
N PRO A 89 -8.55 17.27 -15.85
CA PRO A 89 -8.28 18.36 -16.77
C PRO A 89 -8.14 19.71 -16.05
N ASN A 90 -7.32 20.61 -16.61
CA ASN A 90 -7.10 21.97 -16.11
C ASN A 90 -6.48 22.09 -14.71
N ILE A 91 -6.08 20.98 -14.08
CA ILE A 91 -5.34 20.99 -12.81
C ILE A 91 -3.84 21.07 -13.08
N THR A 92 -3.28 22.28 -12.90
CA THR A 92 -1.82 22.50 -13.08
C THR A 92 -1.01 22.25 -11.81
N ARG A 93 -1.65 22.27 -10.63
CA ARG A 93 -0.97 22.22 -9.32
C ARG A 93 -1.68 21.31 -8.31
N PRO A 94 -1.67 19.98 -8.52
CA PRO A 94 -2.27 19.03 -7.58
C PRO A 94 -1.65 19.14 -6.17
N LYS A 95 -2.48 18.89 -5.15
CA LYS A 95 -2.05 18.96 -3.75
C LYS A 95 -1.32 17.71 -3.30
N GLU A 96 -1.74 16.53 -3.77
CA GLU A 96 -1.12 15.27 -3.39
C GLU A 96 -1.08 14.28 -4.57
N CYS A 97 0.01 13.52 -4.66
CA CYS A 97 0.16 12.37 -5.55
C CYS A 97 0.55 11.16 -4.70
N THR A 98 -0.21 10.08 -4.77
CA THR A 98 0.07 8.80 -4.10
C THR A 98 0.42 7.74 -5.14
N LYS A 99 1.63 7.19 -5.08
CA LYS A 99 2.09 6.11 -5.94
C LYS A 99 2.00 4.78 -5.20
N LEU A 100 1.46 3.76 -5.87
CA LEU A 100 1.38 2.39 -5.34
C LEU A 100 2.49 1.54 -5.93
N PHE A 101 3.20 0.80 -5.09
CA PHE A 101 4.25 -0.13 -5.52
C PHE A 101 3.95 -1.54 -5.02
N LEU A 102 4.18 -2.53 -5.88
CA LEU A 102 4.20 -3.92 -5.46
C LEU A 102 5.42 -4.14 -4.56
N VAL A 103 5.22 -4.78 -3.41
CA VAL A 103 6.33 -5.12 -2.50
C VAL A 103 6.33 -6.61 -2.28
N LYS A 104 7.43 -7.26 -2.67
CA LYS A 104 7.57 -8.71 -2.52
C LYS A 104 8.04 -9.05 -1.12
N LEU A 105 7.44 -10.10 -0.56
CA LEU A 105 7.85 -10.66 0.71
C LEU A 105 8.78 -11.86 0.47
N PRO A 106 9.77 -12.07 1.34
CA PRO A 106 10.45 -13.36 1.41
C PRO A 106 9.47 -14.45 1.87
N PRO A 107 9.84 -15.75 1.78
CA PRO A 107 8.99 -16.86 2.20
C PRO A 107 8.47 -16.75 3.65
N SER A 108 9.25 -16.10 4.53
CA SER A 108 8.82 -15.77 5.88
C SER A 108 9.35 -14.41 6.30
N ARG A 109 8.48 -13.59 6.90
CA ARG A 109 8.83 -12.30 7.49
C ARG A 109 8.00 -12.07 8.75
N ARG A 110 8.66 -11.60 9.81
CA ARG A 110 7.99 -11.11 11.02
C ARG A 110 7.56 -9.66 10.83
N PHE A 111 6.33 -9.32 11.20
CA PHE A 111 5.85 -7.94 11.25
C PHE A 111 5.71 -7.48 12.70
N ILE A 112 6.24 -6.30 13.00
CA ILE A 112 6.04 -5.61 14.28
C ILE A 112 5.17 -4.38 14.01
N VAL A 113 3.94 -4.43 14.52
CA VAL A 113 2.90 -3.44 14.23
C VAL A 113 2.71 -2.51 15.44
N PRO A 114 2.74 -1.17 15.26
CA PRO A 114 2.49 -0.25 16.36
C PRO A 114 1.10 -0.45 16.97
N LYS A 115 0.97 -0.26 18.28
CA LYS A 115 -0.25 -0.56 19.07
C LYS A 115 -1.52 0.11 18.54
N ASN A 116 -1.41 1.25 17.87
CA ASN A 116 -2.55 2.00 17.32
C ASN A 116 -3.02 1.47 15.94
N PHE A 117 -2.35 0.45 15.40
CA PHE A 117 -2.72 -0.22 14.16
C PHE A 117 -2.99 -1.70 14.41
N LYS A 118 -3.89 -2.28 13.59
CA LYS A 118 -3.98 -3.72 13.39
C LYS A 118 -3.53 -4.04 11.96
N LEU A 119 -2.74 -5.08 11.79
CA LEU A 119 -2.40 -5.59 10.46
C LEU A 119 -3.37 -6.72 10.11
N LEU A 120 -4.09 -6.56 9.00
CA LEU A 120 -5.12 -7.48 8.54
C LEU A 120 -4.74 -8.01 7.16
N ALA A 121 -5.06 -9.28 6.91
CA ALA A 121 -5.03 -9.85 5.58
C ALA A 121 -6.48 -9.94 5.08
N VAL A 122 -6.82 -9.14 4.07
CA VAL A 122 -8.20 -9.02 3.55
C VAL A 122 -8.25 -9.61 2.14
N PRO A 123 -9.17 -10.53 1.83
CA PRO A 123 -9.21 -11.18 0.53
C PRO A 123 -9.55 -10.18 -0.58
N LEU A 124 -8.95 -10.34 -1.76
CA LEU A 124 -9.18 -9.40 -2.87
C LEU A 124 -10.66 -9.31 -3.29
N CYS A 125 -11.43 -10.38 -3.14
CA CYS A 125 -12.86 -10.40 -3.46
C CYS A 125 -13.71 -9.51 -2.53
N GLU A 126 -13.30 -9.30 -1.28
CA GLU A 126 -13.98 -8.39 -0.34
C GLU A 126 -13.65 -6.92 -0.63
N ILE A 127 -12.45 -6.68 -1.15
CA ILE A 127 -11.92 -5.35 -1.44
C ILE A 127 -12.49 -4.80 -2.76
N HIS A 128 -12.65 -5.67 -3.75
CA HIS A 128 -13.03 -5.31 -5.12
C HIS A 128 -14.31 -4.45 -5.14
N ASP A 129 -14.18 -3.24 -5.70
CA ASP A 129 -15.23 -2.23 -5.85
C ASP A 129 -15.91 -1.76 -4.55
N ASN A 130 -15.40 -2.16 -3.38
CA ASN A 130 -15.94 -1.78 -2.08
C ASN A 130 -15.35 -0.45 -1.57
N HIS A 131 -15.62 0.60 -2.35
CA HIS A 131 -15.19 1.98 -2.07
C HIS A 131 -15.71 2.50 -0.72
N LYS A 132 -16.89 2.03 -0.30
CA LYS A 132 -17.53 2.48 0.95
C LYS A 132 -16.74 2.06 2.19
N ALA A 133 -16.20 0.84 2.20
CA ALA A 133 -15.40 0.34 3.32
C ALA A 133 -13.91 0.70 3.18
N TYR A 134 -13.37 0.59 1.98
CA TYR A 134 -11.91 0.61 1.76
C TYR A 134 -11.37 1.89 1.12
N GLY A 135 -12.26 2.76 0.62
CA GLY A 135 -11.87 3.96 -0.11
C GLY A 135 -11.28 3.66 -1.50
N PRO A 136 -11.15 4.69 -2.36
CA PRO A 136 -10.92 4.52 -3.80
C PRO A 136 -9.56 3.95 -4.19
N ILE A 137 -8.54 4.12 -3.35
CA ILE A 137 -7.21 3.57 -3.62
C ILE A 137 -7.23 2.05 -3.37
N VAL A 138 -7.70 1.63 -2.20
CA VAL A 138 -7.63 0.22 -1.79
C VAL A 138 -8.59 -0.62 -2.61
N SER A 139 -9.82 -0.15 -2.85
CA SER A 139 -10.81 -0.88 -3.65
C SER A 139 -10.40 -1.07 -5.11
N GLY A 140 -9.49 -0.24 -5.63
CA GLY A 140 -8.93 -0.36 -6.98
C GLY A 140 -7.71 -1.28 -7.10
N VAL A 141 -7.15 -1.76 -5.98
CA VAL A 141 -5.97 -2.65 -6.00
C VAL A 141 -6.22 -3.96 -6.75
N PRO A 142 -7.37 -4.66 -6.62
CA PRO A 142 -7.61 -5.89 -7.36
C PRO A 142 -7.48 -5.73 -8.87
N GLN A 143 -7.97 -4.62 -9.45
CA GLN A 143 -7.82 -4.34 -10.87
C GLN A 143 -6.35 -4.13 -11.27
N LEU A 144 -5.56 -3.43 -10.46
CA LEU A 144 -4.12 -3.26 -10.74
C LEU A 144 -3.35 -4.58 -10.71
N LEU A 145 -3.79 -5.51 -9.86
CA LEU A 145 -3.17 -6.82 -9.71
C LEU A 145 -3.59 -7.84 -10.78
N SER A 146 -4.64 -7.54 -11.57
CA SER A 146 -5.18 -8.46 -12.59
C SER A 146 -4.19 -8.88 -13.68
N LYS A 147 -3.13 -8.08 -13.90
CA LYS A 147 -2.07 -8.38 -14.88
C LYS A 147 -1.00 -9.36 -14.36
N PHE A 148 -1.07 -9.78 -13.10
CA PHE A 148 -0.10 -10.69 -12.49
C PHE A 148 -0.67 -12.10 -12.32
N SER A 149 0.17 -13.10 -12.53
CA SER A 149 -0.10 -14.48 -12.13
C SER A 149 0.38 -14.69 -10.68
N PHE A 150 -0.48 -15.24 -9.83
CA PHE A 150 -0.12 -15.60 -8.46
C PHE A 150 0.35 -17.04 -8.41
N ASN A 151 1.59 -17.25 -7.95
CA ASN A 151 2.10 -18.58 -7.63
C ASN A 151 1.71 -18.89 -6.19
N VAL A 152 0.64 -19.69 -6.03
CA VAL A 152 0.19 -20.24 -4.75
C VAL A 152 1.17 -21.34 -4.36
N VAL A 153 1.71 -21.28 -3.14
CA VAL A 153 2.71 -22.27 -2.70
C VAL A 153 1.96 -23.54 -2.30
N GLU A 154 2.08 -24.61 -3.10
CA GLU A 154 1.58 -25.92 -2.69
C GLU A 154 2.38 -26.40 -1.46
N SER A 155 1.65 -26.69 -0.38
CA SER A 155 2.20 -27.25 0.86
C SER A 155 2.27 -28.76 0.78
#